data_AF-A0A5D3YMX4-F1
#
_entry.id   AF-A0A5D3YMX4-F1
#
_cell.length_a   1.000
_cell.length_b   1.000
_cell.length_c   1.000
_cell.angle_alpha   90.00
_cell.angle_beta   90.00
_cell.angle_gamma   90.00
#
_symmetry.space_group_name_H-M   'P 1'
#
loop_
_entity.id
_entity.type
_entity.pdbx_description
1 polymer ?
#
loop_
_entity_poly.entity_id
_entity_poly.type
_entity_poly.pdbx_seq_one_letter_code
_entity_poly.pdbx_strand_id
1 'polypeptide(L)'
;MIIEPLGVGSATPTATRHLSSVAVWREGSVFLFDCGENTQMRMLQGGLKRSQIDCIFISHFDTDHYSGLIGLLSTLQLHRRDREITLVGPEGLQEFVEWNFEFANIDLNYPIKYVEVEEGFEEERVVDEDEYYIEARPLNHTKFCIGYRFQEKDKPGKVDAEKAQEQGISEDWQYKELKAGNDVELDDGSVVKSADIVGHPRPGDSFAYITDTKYCPNSVKLAKNTNVLVHEATFSNDLADKAEETGHSTPKDAARVANEAKTKLLVITHFSARYTNEYVLLREARDDFFPTWVATELRPIFTDPAHEKGIIQPKVYLKEINRNKNKGNNNNSNNKGKKSSKKRKRKKKSKKRVRKRKKSSDKGSRKKRKKKDSDSRKKRKRKSKKKDKDKKNDNNSSDHEPKQITPRTPFDDFDRF
;
A
#
# COMPACT_ATOMS: atom_id res chain seq x y z
N MET A 1 1.87 2.84 14.75
CA MET A 1 1.40 2.07 13.56
C MET A 1 2.02 2.68 12.30
N ILE A 2 2.22 1.90 11.24
CA ILE A 2 2.74 2.41 9.95
C ILE A 2 1.74 2.07 8.84
N ILE A 3 1.40 3.05 8.00
CA ILE A 3 0.54 2.89 6.81
C ILE A 3 1.42 3.03 5.57
N GLU A 4 1.32 2.09 4.63
CA GLU A 4 2.07 2.09 3.38
C GLU A 4 1.10 1.90 2.18
N PRO A 5 0.83 2.96 1.40
CA PRO A 5 0.07 2.84 0.16
C PRO A 5 0.83 1.96 -0.84
N LEU A 6 0.18 0.92 -1.36
CA LEU A 6 0.80 0.00 -2.32
C LEU A 6 0.39 0.35 -3.76
N GLY A 7 -0.87 0.72 -3.94
CA GLY A 7 -1.42 1.27 -5.17
C GLY A 7 -2.44 2.37 -4.88
N VAL A 8 -2.45 3.41 -5.73
CA VAL A 8 -3.22 4.66 -5.52
C VAL A 8 -4.00 5.12 -6.75
N GLY A 9 -4.12 4.28 -7.78
CA GLY A 9 -4.85 4.56 -9.02
C GLY A 9 -6.24 3.93 -9.04
N SER A 10 -7.20 4.65 -9.61
CA SER A 10 -8.61 4.23 -9.76
C SER A 10 -8.93 3.58 -11.11
N ALA A 11 -9.75 2.54 -11.06
CA ALA A 11 -10.36 1.72 -12.13
C ALA A 11 -9.39 1.01 -13.10
N THR A 12 -8.23 1.60 -13.39
CA THR A 12 -7.24 1.08 -14.34
C THR A 12 -5.83 1.44 -13.88
N PRO A 13 -4.85 0.51 -13.99
CA PRO A 13 -3.47 0.83 -13.66
C PRO A 13 -2.88 1.78 -14.72
N THR A 14 -1.95 2.63 -14.29
CA THR A 14 -1.15 3.47 -15.19
C THR A 14 0.31 3.03 -15.16
N ALA A 15 1.16 3.64 -15.98
CA ALA A 15 2.61 3.37 -15.95
C ALA A 15 3.29 3.78 -14.62
N THR A 16 2.61 4.53 -13.75
CA THR A 16 3.14 5.09 -12.50
C THR A 16 2.26 4.87 -11.27
N ARG A 17 1.02 4.38 -11.44
CA ARG A 17 0.08 4.07 -10.35
C ARG A 17 -0.55 2.70 -10.53
N HIS A 18 -0.54 1.92 -9.46
CA HIS A 18 -1.15 0.60 -9.34
C HIS A 18 -2.55 0.68 -8.74
N LEU A 19 -3.30 -0.41 -8.85
CA LEU A 19 -4.67 -0.52 -8.36
C LEU A 19 -4.74 -0.55 -6.82
N SER A 20 -5.90 -0.18 -6.30
CA SER A 20 -6.19 0.03 -4.87
C SER A 20 -5.62 -1.06 -3.95
N SER A 21 -4.68 -0.66 -3.10
CA SER A 21 -4.28 -1.42 -1.93
C SER A 21 -3.44 -0.57 -0.96
N VAL A 22 -3.68 -0.73 0.34
CA VAL A 22 -2.92 -0.12 1.44
C VAL A 22 -2.55 -1.19 2.46
N ALA A 23 -1.28 -1.28 2.83
CA ALA A 23 -0.84 -2.12 3.94
C ALA A 23 -0.72 -1.29 5.22
N VAL A 24 -1.20 -1.83 6.34
CA VAL A 24 -0.97 -1.31 7.68
C VAL A 24 -0.11 -2.31 8.44
N TRP A 25 1.03 -1.85 8.94
CA TRP A 25 1.95 -2.63 9.75
C TRP A 25 1.85 -2.25 11.23
N ARG A 26 1.63 -3.26 12.07
CA ARG A 26 1.55 -3.17 13.53
C ARG A 26 2.30 -4.34 14.14
N GLU A 27 3.30 -4.06 14.97
CA GLU A 27 3.94 -5.04 15.88
C GLU A 27 4.40 -6.37 15.23
N GLY A 28 4.72 -6.34 13.93
CA GLY A 28 5.15 -7.52 13.17
C GLY A 28 4.05 -8.21 12.34
N SER A 29 2.80 -7.76 12.43
CA SER A 29 1.67 -8.17 11.59
C SER A 29 1.36 -7.14 10.52
N VAL A 30 0.78 -7.61 9.41
CA VAL A 30 0.31 -6.78 8.29
C VAL A 30 -1.20 -6.98 8.10
N PHE A 31 -1.90 -5.86 7.99
CA PHE A 31 -3.33 -5.77 7.67
C PHE A 31 -3.43 -5.13 6.29
N LEU A 32 -4.05 -5.81 5.34
CA LEU A 32 -4.10 -5.37 3.95
C LEU A 32 -5.51 -4.87 3.62
N PHE A 33 -5.64 -3.61 3.24
CA PHE A 33 -6.90 -3.00 2.85
C PHE A 33 -6.93 -2.86 1.33
N ASP A 34 -7.87 -3.55 0.71
CA ASP A 34 -7.92 -3.93 -0.70
C ASP A 34 -6.68 -4.67 -1.23
N CYS A 35 -6.89 -5.44 -2.28
CA CYS A 35 -5.87 -6.24 -2.94
C CYS A 35 -6.07 -6.22 -4.47
N GLY A 36 -5.99 -5.03 -5.07
CA GLY A 36 -5.97 -4.86 -6.52
C GLY A 36 -4.84 -5.60 -7.24
N GLU A 37 -4.90 -5.69 -8.57
CA GLU A 37 -3.87 -6.32 -9.39
C GLU A 37 -2.47 -5.78 -9.04
N ASN A 38 -1.48 -6.67 -9.05
CA ASN A 38 -0.08 -6.38 -8.73
C ASN A 38 0.24 -6.05 -7.25
N THR A 39 -0.74 -5.99 -6.34
CA THR A 39 -0.53 -5.74 -4.89
C THR A 39 0.61 -6.55 -4.29
N GLN A 40 0.66 -7.87 -4.56
CA GLN A 40 1.71 -8.75 -4.05
C GLN A 40 3.14 -8.37 -4.50
N MET A 41 3.29 -7.69 -5.65
CA MET A 41 4.58 -7.20 -6.14
C MET A 41 4.94 -5.85 -5.51
N ARG A 42 3.93 -5.00 -5.25
CA ARG A 42 4.10 -3.75 -4.48
C ARG A 42 4.59 -4.03 -3.07
N MET A 43 4.01 -5.02 -2.38
CA MET A 43 4.52 -5.50 -1.09
C MET A 43 6.00 -5.90 -1.15
N LEU A 44 6.41 -6.67 -2.18
CA LEU A 44 7.82 -7.05 -2.36
C LEU A 44 8.74 -5.85 -2.60
N GLN A 45 8.25 -4.82 -3.31
CA GLN A 45 9.01 -3.61 -3.62
C GLN A 45 9.12 -2.66 -2.42
N GLY A 46 8.10 -2.59 -1.56
CA GLY A 46 8.14 -1.90 -0.26
C GLY A 46 8.94 -2.64 0.81
N GLY A 47 9.27 -3.92 0.60
CA GLY A 47 9.96 -4.77 1.57
C GLY A 47 9.04 -5.42 2.60
N LEU A 48 7.72 -5.30 2.44
CA LEU A 48 6.71 -5.95 3.27
C LEU A 48 6.69 -7.46 3.02
N LYS A 49 6.79 -8.25 4.08
CA LYS A 49 6.72 -9.71 3.97
C LYS A 49 5.26 -10.14 3.89
N ARG A 50 4.85 -10.67 2.74
CA ARG A 50 3.52 -11.29 2.53
C ARG A 50 3.18 -12.38 3.57
N SER A 51 4.19 -13.06 4.11
CA SER A 51 4.00 -14.04 5.20
C SER A 51 3.58 -13.45 6.55
N GLN A 52 3.68 -12.12 6.72
CA GLN A 52 3.24 -11.42 7.93
C GLN A 52 1.79 -10.90 7.82
N ILE A 53 1.11 -11.09 6.69
CA ILE A 53 -0.32 -10.75 6.56
C ILE A 53 -1.11 -11.62 7.53
N ASP A 54 -2.00 -11.01 8.32
CA ASP A 54 -2.96 -11.72 9.17
C ASP A 54 -4.40 -11.49 8.73
N CYS A 55 -4.71 -10.30 8.25
CA CYS A 55 -6.03 -9.98 7.72
C CYS A 55 -5.93 -9.28 6.35
N ILE A 56 -6.88 -9.59 5.46
CA ILE A 56 -7.14 -8.83 4.23
C ILE A 56 -8.60 -8.37 4.27
N PHE A 57 -8.83 -7.08 4.07
CA PHE A 57 -10.13 -6.42 4.03
C PHE A 57 -10.40 -6.00 2.59
N ILE A 58 -11.49 -6.48 1.99
CA ILE A 58 -11.94 -6.09 0.65
C ILE A 58 -13.12 -5.16 0.83
N SER A 59 -13.00 -3.91 0.36
CA SER A 59 -14.06 -2.90 0.49
C SER A 59 -15.29 -3.25 -0.35
N HIS A 60 -15.09 -3.69 -1.60
CA HIS A 60 -16.16 -4.04 -2.54
C HIS A 60 -15.65 -4.86 -3.74
N PHE A 61 -16.59 -5.36 -4.57
CA PHE A 61 -16.29 -6.12 -5.79
C PHE A 61 -16.23 -5.25 -7.06
N ASP A 62 -15.35 -4.24 -7.06
CA ASP A 62 -14.76 -3.72 -8.29
C ASP A 62 -13.35 -4.27 -8.51
N THR A 63 -13.00 -4.47 -9.78
CA THR A 63 -11.89 -5.36 -10.18
C THR A 63 -10.56 -4.86 -9.63
N ASP A 64 -10.37 -3.55 -9.52
CA ASP A 64 -9.22 -2.88 -8.95
C ASP A 64 -9.07 -2.98 -7.43
N HIS A 65 -10.07 -3.53 -6.72
CA HIS A 65 -10.03 -3.71 -5.27
C HIS A 65 -9.76 -5.16 -4.84
N TYR A 66 -10.03 -6.16 -5.69
CA TYR A 66 -9.84 -7.58 -5.31
C TYR A 66 -9.05 -8.46 -6.30
N SER A 67 -8.79 -8.02 -7.53
CA SER A 67 -8.20 -8.88 -8.59
C SER A 67 -6.83 -9.51 -8.27
N GLY A 68 -6.05 -8.92 -7.36
CA GLY A 68 -4.78 -9.48 -6.90
C GLY A 68 -4.91 -10.61 -5.87
N LEU A 69 -6.08 -10.79 -5.25
CA LEU A 69 -6.28 -11.65 -4.08
C LEU A 69 -5.91 -13.12 -4.34
N ILE A 70 -6.46 -13.73 -5.39
CA ILE A 70 -6.21 -15.15 -5.72
C ILE A 70 -4.73 -15.41 -5.99
N GLY A 71 -4.06 -14.48 -6.69
CA GLY A 71 -2.63 -14.57 -6.96
C GLY A 71 -1.76 -14.43 -5.70
N LEU A 72 -2.17 -13.58 -4.75
CA LEU A 72 -1.51 -13.43 -3.45
C LEU A 72 -1.66 -14.69 -2.60
N LEU A 73 -2.88 -15.20 -2.43
CA LEU A 73 -3.18 -16.41 -1.66
C LEU A 73 -2.48 -17.65 -2.25
N SER A 74 -2.50 -17.82 -3.58
CA SER A 74 -1.74 -18.86 -4.29
C SER A 74 -0.22 -18.75 -4.06
N THR A 75 0.29 -17.53 -3.85
CA THR A 75 1.72 -17.32 -3.56
C THR A 75 2.05 -17.66 -2.11
N LEU A 76 1.15 -17.38 -1.15
CA LEU A 76 1.30 -17.82 0.24
C LEU A 76 1.33 -19.35 0.35
N GLN A 77 0.54 -20.05 -0.48
CA GLN A 77 0.56 -21.50 -0.62
C GLN A 77 1.92 -22.03 -1.07
N LEU A 78 2.46 -21.47 -2.15
CA LEU A 78 3.80 -21.84 -2.65
C LEU A 78 4.92 -21.52 -1.64
N HIS A 79 4.71 -20.53 -0.79
CA HIS A 79 5.60 -20.16 0.31
C HIS A 79 5.45 -21.05 1.57
N ARG A 80 4.54 -22.03 1.55
CA ARG A 80 4.25 -22.95 2.68
C ARG A 80 3.86 -22.20 3.96
N ARG A 81 2.98 -21.20 3.83
CA ARG A 81 2.31 -20.62 5.00
C ARG A 81 1.58 -21.71 5.77
N ASP A 82 1.58 -21.64 7.09
CA ASP A 82 0.89 -22.53 8.02
C ASP A 82 -0.11 -21.77 8.92
N ARG A 83 0.21 -20.53 9.26
CA ARG A 83 -0.64 -19.61 10.05
C ARG A 83 -1.96 -19.28 9.33
N GLU A 84 -3.07 -19.21 10.06
CA GLU A 84 -4.37 -18.75 9.57
C GLU A 84 -4.29 -17.36 8.94
N ILE A 85 -5.14 -17.07 7.96
CA ILE A 85 -5.38 -15.71 7.46
C ILE A 85 -6.88 -15.42 7.51
N THR A 86 -7.26 -14.23 7.99
CA THR A 86 -8.65 -13.77 7.96
C THR A 86 -8.90 -12.96 6.69
N LEU A 87 -9.95 -13.30 5.95
CA LEU A 87 -10.46 -12.52 4.83
C LEU A 87 -11.79 -11.89 5.24
N VAL A 88 -11.88 -10.58 5.11
CA VAL A 88 -13.05 -9.78 5.48
C VAL A 88 -13.54 -9.02 4.27
N GLY A 89 -14.86 -8.94 4.06
CA GLY A 89 -15.45 -8.21 2.94
C GLY A 89 -16.94 -8.46 2.80
N PRO A 90 -17.55 -8.07 1.66
CA PRO A 90 -18.94 -8.39 1.36
C PRO A 90 -19.21 -9.90 1.28
N GLU A 91 -20.48 -10.28 1.50
CA GLU A 91 -21.02 -11.60 1.18
C GLU A 91 -20.65 -12.05 -0.26
N GLY A 92 -20.22 -13.31 -0.40
CA GLY A 92 -19.74 -13.90 -1.66
C GLY A 92 -18.22 -13.87 -1.83
N LEU A 93 -17.46 -13.33 -0.86
CA LEU A 93 -16.01 -13.40 -0.78
C LEU A 93 -15.52 -14.85 -0.61
N GLN A 94 -16.18 -15.65 0.22
CA GLN A 94 -15.89 -17.06 0.41
C GLN A 94 -16.15 -17.85 -0.88
N GLU A 95 -17.34 -17.69 -1.48
CA GLU A 95 -17.69 -18.34 -2.75
C GLU A 95 -16.67 -17.99 -3.85
N PHE A 96 -16.34 -16.70 -4.00
CA PHE A 96 -15.34 -16.25 -4.97
C PHE A 96 -13.96 -16.91 -4.76
N VAL A 97 -13.47 -16.96 -3.52
CA VAL A 97 -12.15 -17.52 -3.21
C VAL A 97 -12.14 -19.03 -3.42
N GLU A 98 -13.11 -19.75 -2.88
CA GLU A 98 -13.21 -21.22 -2.98
C GLU A 98 -13.39 -21.68 -4.42
N TRP A 99 -14.28 -21.03 -5.20
CA TRP A 99 -14.51 -21.36 -6.60
C TRP A 99 -13.23 -21.21 -7.46
N ASN A 100 -12.43 -20.16 -7.21
CA ASN A 100 -11.17 -19.96 -7.94
C ASN A 100 -10.14 -21.06 -7.61
N PHE A 101 -10.09 -21.52 -6.36
CA PHE A 101 -9.17 -22.58 -5.93
C PHE A 101 -9.63 -23.97 -6.41
N GLU A 102 -10.93 -24.26 -6.42
CA GLU A 102 -11.50 -25.45 -7.05
C GLU A 102 -11.20 -25.47 -8.55
N PHE A 103 -11.50 -24.38 -9.27
CA PHE A 103 -11.24 -24.23 -10.70
C PHE A 103 -9.75 -24.44 -11.05
N ALA A 104 -8.85 -23.92 -10.22
CA ALA A 104 -7.40 -24.08 -10.40
C ALA A 104 -6.86 -25.45 -9.96
N ASN A 105 -7.65 -26.27 -9.27
CA ASN A 105 -7.22 -27.49 -8.58
C ASN A 105 -6.01 -27.21 -7.66
N ILE A 106 -6.16 -26.23 -6.76
CA ILE A 106 -5.14 -25.83 -5.78
C ILE A 106 -5.74 -25.98 -4.38
N ASP A 107 -5.26 -26.97 -3.63
CA ASP A 107 -5.52 -27.08 -2.20
C ASP A 107 -4.63 -26.09 -1.43
N LEU A 108 -5.19 -25.39 -0.44
CA LEU A 108 -4.43 -24.54 0.49
C LEU A 108 -3.95 -25.35 1.71
N ASN A 109 -2.75 -25.06 2.20
CA ASN A 109 -2.09 -25.74 3.32
C ASN A 109 -2.15 -24.94 4.65
N TYR A 110 -2.84 -23.81 4.63
CA TYR A 110 -3.14 -22.95 5.78
C TYR A 110 -4.65 -22.65 5.79
N PRO A 111 -5.26 -22.47 6.97
CA PRO A 111 -6.68 -22.14 7.05
C PRO A 111 -6.95 -20.71 6.62
N ILE A 112 -8.12 -20.50 6.00
CA ILE A 112 -8.71 -19.19 5.77
C ILE A 112 -9.93 -19.08 6.68
N LYS A 113 -10.01 -18.00 7.45
CA LYS A 113 -11.22 -17.59 8.17
C LYS A 113 -11.92 -16.51 7.35
N TYR A 114 -13.18 -16.73 6.99
CA TYR A 114 -13.99 -15.71 6.32
C TYR A 114 -14.82 -14.95 7.35
N VAL A 115 -14.92 -13.62 7.17
CA VAL A 115 -15.84 -12.73 7.89
C VAL A 115 -16.55 -11.91 6.82
N GLU A 116 -17.71 -12.42 6.40
CA GLU A 116 -18.54 -11.78 5.39
C GLU A 116 -19.54 -10.84 6.05
N VAL A 117 -19.75 -9.68 5.43
CA VAL A 117 -20.66 -8.64 5.90
C VAL A 117 -21.79 -8.50 4.88
N GLU A 118 -23.03 -8.65 5.35
CA GLU A 118 -24.24 -8.57 4.53
C GLU A 118 -24.60 -7.12 4.15
N GLU A 119 -25.24 -6.93 2.99
CA GLU A 119 -25.77 -5.63 2.59
C GLU A 119 -26.93 -5.21 3.52
N GLY A 120 -26.86 -3.99 4.06
CA GLY A 120 -27.86 -3.45 4.98
C GLY A 120 -27.44 -3.41 6.46
N PHE A 121 -26.26 -3.92 6.82
CA PHE A 121 -25.67 -3.71 8.15
C PHE A 121 -25.42 -2.21 8.45
N GLU A 122 -25.46 -1.78 9.71
CA GLU A 122 -25.17 -0.39 10.09
C GLU A 122 -23.73 -0.17 10.61
N GLU A 123 -23.21 -1.16 11.34
CA GLU A 123 -21.94 -1.15 12.05
C GLU A 123 -21.59 -2.56 12.51
N GLU A 124 -20.34 -2.98 12.36
CA GLU A 124 -19.87 -4.26 12.90
C GLU A 124 -18.39 -4.21 13.33
N ARG A 125 -18.02 -4.94 14.39
CA ARG A 125 -16.62 -5.23 14.72
C ARG A 125 -16.19 -6.54 14.06
N VAL A 126 -15.78 -6.44 12.79
CA VAL A 126 -15.31 -7.57 11.98
C VAL A 126 -14.05 -8.25 12.53
N VAL A 127 -13.28 -7.55 13.37
CA VAL A 127 -12.18 -8.10 14.18
C VAL A 127 -12.21 -7.42 15.55
N ASP A 128 -12.12 -8.17 16.65
CA ASP A 128 -11.98 -7.64 18.01
C ASP A 128 -10.99 -8.53 18.80
N GLU A 129 -9.75 -8.07 18.90
CA GLU A 129 -8.63 -8.74 19.58
C GLU A 129 -8.29 -7.98 20.87
N ASP A 130 -7.59 -8.60 21.82
CA ASP A 130 -7.30 -8.00 23.15
C ASP A 130 -6.68 -6.59 23.09
N GLU A 131 -5.87 -6.28 22.07
CA GLU A 131 -5.16 -5.01 21.93
C GLU A 131 -5.71 -4.05 20.85
N TYR A 132 -6.60 -4.51 19.96
CA TYR A 132 -7.14 -3.70 18.87
C TYR A 132 -8.46 -4.26 18.34
N TYR A 133 -9.26 -3.42 17.69
CA TYR A 133 -10.43 -3.85 16.93
C TYR A 133 -10.47 -3.18 15.57
N ILE A 134 -11.23 -3.77 14.66
CA ILE A 134 -11.50 -3.23 13.33
C ILE A 134 -13.01 -3.14 13.16
N GLU A 135 -13.48 -1.91 13.01
CA GLU A 135 -14.88 -1.54 12.82
C GLU A 135 -15.15 -1.36 11.32
N ALA A 136 -16.27 -1.91 10.85
CA ALA A 136 -16.78 -1.77 9.49
C ALA A 136 -18.09 -0.96 9.49
N ARG A 137 -18.32 -0.17 8.44
CA ARG A 137 -19.61 0.48 8.15
C ARG A 137 -19.86 0.57 6.65
N PRO A 138 -21.12 0.59 6.17
CA PRO A 138 -21.41 0.76 4.76
C PRO A 138 -21.10 2.19 4.30
N LEU A 139 -20.53 2.30 3.11
CA LEU A 139 -20.25 3.51 2.37
C LEU A 139 -21.32 3.77 1.29
N ASN A 140 -21.21 4.88 0.56
CA ASN A 140 -22.20 5.32 -0.43
C ASN A 140 -21.60 5.25 -1.84
N HIS A 141 -21.52 4.05 -2.41
CA HIS A 141 -20.96 3.78 -3.73
C HIS A 141 -22.00 3.18 -4.69
N THR A 142 -21.65 2.96 -5.96
CA THR A 142 -22.56 2.36 -6.97
C THR A 142 -22.86 0.88 -6.74
N LYS A 143 -22.01 0.21 -5.98
CA LYS A 143 -22.19 -1.13 -5.42
C LYS A 143 -22.05 -1.04 -3.90
N PHE A 144 -22.51 -2.08 -3.19
CA PHE A 144 -22.24 -2.24 -1.77
C PHE A 144 -20.73 -2.16 -1.48
N CYS A 145 -20.35 -1.23 -0.60
CA CYS A 145 -18.96 -0.91 -0.29
C CYS A 145 -18.81 -0.69 1.21
N ILE A 146 -17.70 -1.18 1.76
CA ILE A 146 -17.40 -1.20 3.20
C ILE A 146 -16.18 -0.32 3.47
N GLY A 147 -16.35 0.63 4.39
CA GLY A 147 -15.27 1.41 4.97
C GLY A 147 -14.82 0.78 6.28
N TYR A 148 -13.52 0.86 6.57
CA TYR A 148 -12.91 0.23 7.75
C TYR A 148 -12.20 1.24 8.65
N ARG A 149 -12.27 1.02 9.96
CA ARG A 149 -11.49 1.73 10.98
C ARG A 149 -10.70 0.72 11.80
N PHE A 150 -9.37 0.77 11.74
CA PHE A 150 -8.49 0.12 12.69
C PHE A 150 -8.35 1.02 13.93
N GLN A 151 -8.57 0.47 15.12
CA GLN A 151 -8.38 1.15 16.40
C GLN A 151 -7.61 0.25 17.36
N GLU A 152 -6.40 0.64 17.75
CA GLU A 152 -5.77 0.07 18.95
C GLU A 152 -6.58 0.48 20.18
N LYS A 153 -6.72 -0.45 21.13
CA LYS A 153 -7.31 -0.17 22.45
C LYS A 153 -6.33 0.68 23.27
N ASP A 154 -6.87 1.54 24.12
CA ASP A 154 -6.06 2.48 24.91
C ASP A 154 -5.09 1.73 25.82
N LYS A 155 -3.80 2.09 25.73
CA LYS A 155 -2.75 1.45 26.53
C LYS A 155 -2.68 2.17 27.89
N PRO A 156 -2.44 1.46 29.01
CA PRO A 156 -2.23 2.09 30.31
C PRO A 156 -1.18 3.20 30.25
N GLY A 157 -1.33 4.15 31.17
CA GLY A 157 -0.38 5.24 31.35
C GLY A 157 1.03 4.75 31.62
N LYS A 158 2.01 5.63 31.41
CA LYS A 158 3.38 5.30 31.82
C LYS A 158 3.42 5.29 33.35
N VAL A 159 3.96 4.21 33.93
CA VAL A 159 4.32 4.15 35.35
C VAL A 159 5.46 5.12 35.61
N ASP A 160 5.28 5.94 36.64
CA ASP A 160 6.34 6.72 37.28
C ASP A 160 7.22 5.77 38.11
N ALA A 161 8.32 5.31 37.52
CA ALA A 161 9.18 4.29 38.12
C ALA A 161 9.95 4.80 39.35
N GLU A 162 10.21 6.11 39.44
CA GLU A 162 10.88 6.71 40.60
C GLU A 162 9.92 6.71 41.79
N LYS A 163 8.70 7.23 41.62
CA LYS A 163 7.66 7.16 42.68
C LYS A 163 7.29 5.74 43.08
N ALA A 164 7.22 4.82 42.13
CA ALA A 164 6.93 3.42 42.43
C ALA A 164 7.99 2.82 43.37
N GLN A 165 9.28 3.06 43.09
CA GLN A 165 10.37 2.61 43.95
C GLN A 165 10.38 3.33 45.31
N GLU A 166 10.11 4.64 45.36
CA GLU A 166 9.95 5.39 46.61
C GLU A 166 8.81 4.87 47.49
N GLN A 167 7.72 4.38 46.87
CA GLN A 167 6.57 3.77 47.53
C GLN A 167 6.73 2.25 47.74
N GLY A 168 7.92 1.67 47.60
CA GLY A 168 8.19 0.25 47.92
C GLY A 168 7.80 -0.78 46.86
N ILE A 169 7.33 -0.35 45.69
CA ILE A 169 6.95 -1.25 44.59
C ILE A 169 8.22 -1.82 43.92
N SER A 170 8.41 -3.12 44.07
CA SER A 170 9.62 -3.83 43.65
C SER A 170 9.36 -5.07 42.78
N GLU A 171 8.16 -5.65 42.82
CA GLU A 171 7.85 -6.89 42.10
C GLU A 171 7.02 -6.68 40.82
N ASP A 172 7.30 -7.47 39.78
CA ASP A 172 6.67 -7.35 38.45
C ASP A 172 5.14 -7.47 38.47
N TRP A 173 4.55 -8.19 39.43
CA TRP A 173 3.09 -8.31 39.55
C TRP A 173 2.47 -7.03 40.10
N GLN A 174 3.12 -6.36 41.05
CA GLN A 174 2.68 -5.07 41.59
C GLN A 174 2.61 -4.01 40.47
N TYR A 175 3.65 -3.97 39.62
CA TYR A 175 3.67 -3.12 38.43
C TYR A 175 2.59 -3.46 37.38
N LYS A 176 2.07 -4.70 37.37
CA LYS A 176 0.95 -5.10 36.49
C LYS A 176 -0.40 -4.69 37.08
N GLU A 177 -0.64 -4.95 38.37
CA GLU A 177 -1.86 -4.55 39.07
C GLU A 177 -2.08 -3.04 39.02
N LEU A 178 -1.04 -2.25 39.33
CA LEU A 178 -1.10 -0.79 39.20
C LEU A 178 -1.46 -0.37 37.78
N LYS A 179 -0.87 -0.97 36.73
CA LYS A 179 -1.21 -0.69 35.32
C LYS A 179 -2.60 -1.16 34.91
N ALA A 180 -3.17 -2.16 35.58
CA ALA A 180 -4.56 -2.60 35.38
C ALA A 180 -5.58 -1.64 36.02
N GLY A 181 -5.12 -0.70 36.86
CA GLY A 181 -5.97 0.23 37.60
C GLY A 181 -6.24 -0.18 39.04
N ASN A 182 -5.63 -1.27 39.51
CA ASN A 182 -5.82 -1.82 40.85
C ASN A 182 -4.81 -1.22 41.83
N ASP A 183 -5.24 -0.94 43.05
CA ASP A 183 -4.34 -0.56 44.15
C ASP A 183 -3.64 -1.81 44.71
N VAL A 184 -2.39 -1.64 45.18
CA VAL A 184 -1.54 -2.75 45.66
C VAL A 184 -1.26 -2.57 47.15
N GLU A 185 -1.55 -3.61 47.94
CA GLU A 185 -1.13 -3.72 49.34
C GLU A 185 0.27 -4.34 49.42
N LEU A 186 1.15 -3.76 50.23
CA LEU A 186 2.52 -4.23 50.47
C LEU A 186 2.61 -5.09 51.75
N ASP A 187 3.72 -5.82 51.90
CA ASP A 187 3.99 -6.68 53.06
C ASP A 187 4.02 -5.90 54.41
N ASP A 188 4.20 -4.58 54.38
CA ASP A 188 4.15 -3.71 55.57
C ASP A 188 2.73 -3.18 55.88
N GLY A 189 1.72 -3.57 55.09
CA GLY A 189 0.33 -3.15 55.21
C GLY A 189 0.03 -1.75 54.63
N SER A 190 0.98 -1.12 53.94
CA SER A 190 0.72 0.11 53.20
C SER A 190 0.03 -0.18 51.86
N VAL A 191 -0.87 0.71 51.44
CA VAL A 191 -1.62 0.60 50.18
C VAL A 191 -1.14 1.67 49.21
N VAL A 192 -0.57 1.21 48.11
CA VAL A 192 -0.05 2.00 47.01
C VAL A 192 -1.12 2.12 45.93
N LYS A 193 -1.49 3.35 45.57
CA LYS A 193 -2.59 3.61 44.63
C LYS A 193 -2.14 3.65 43.19
N SER A 194 -2.92 3.02 42.30
CA SER A 194 -2.68 3.08 40.86
C SER A 194 -2.62 4.54 40.36
N ALA A 195 -3.56 5.38 40.80
CA ALA A 195 -3.69 6.77 40.36
C ALA A 195 -2.51 7.69 40.75
N ASP A 196 -1.72 7.34 41.76
CA ASP A 196 -0.58 8.15 42.21
C ASP A 196 0.71 7.84 41.43
N ILE A 197 0.77 6.67 40.77
CA ILE A 197 1.94 6.14 40.05
C ILE A 197 1.72 6.08 38.53
N VAL A 198 0.52 5.72 38.08
CA VAL A 198 0.21 5.53 36.66
C VAL A 198 -0.31 6.84 36.08
N GLY A 199 0.40 7.37 35.06
CA GLY A 199 -0.06 8.56 34.35
C GLY A 199 -1.37 8.34 33.59
N HIS A 200 -1.85 9.39 32.90
CA HIS A 200 -3.05 9.28 32.08
C HIS A 200 -2.95 8.15 31.03
N PRO A 201 -4.07 7.46 30.71
CA PRO A 201 -4.14 6.50 29.61
C PRO A 201 -3.59 7.08 28.31
N ARG A 202 -2.92 6.24 27.52
CA ARG A 202 -2.34 6.64 26.25
C ARG A 202 -3.27 6.15 25.13
N PRO A 203 -3.93 7.08 24.39
CA PRO A 203 -4.84 6.69 23.33
C PRO A 203 -4.15 5.77 22.32
N GLY A 204 -4.84 4.70 21.91
CA GLY A 204 -4.33 3.78 20.90
C GLY A 204 -4.18 4.44 19.52
N ASP A 205 -3.25 3.96 18.70
CA ASP A 205 -3.15 4.39 17.31
C ASP A 205 -4.42 4.03 16.52
N SER A 206 -4.81 4.90 15.59
CA SER A 206 -6.05 4.75 14.83
C SER A 206 -5.92 5.15 13.35
N PHE A 207 -6.53 4.35 12.49
CA PHE A 207 -6.49 4.49 11.04
C PHE A 207 -7.88 4.24 10.46
N ALA A 208 -8.32 5.06 9.51
CA ALA A 208 -9.52 4.80 8.72
C ALA A 208 -9.18 4.67 7.23
N TYR A 209 -9.79 3.67 6.58
CA TYR A 209 -9.72 3.41 5.15
C TYR A 209 -11.10 3.62 4.53
N ILE A 210 -11.20 4.67 3.72
CA ILE A 210 -12.44 5.11 3.08
C ILE A 210 -12.16 5.26 1.59
N THR A 211 -12.35 4.18 0.86
CA THR A 211 -12.33 4.14 -0.62
C THR A 211 -13.65 4.66 -1.19
N ASP A 212 -13.77 4.58 -2.51
CA ASP A 212 -15.00 4.35 -3.27
C ASP A 212 -16.28 4.69 -2.51
N THR A 213 -16.57 5.99 -2.47
CA THR A 213 -17.75 6.54 -1.82
C THR A 213 -17.99 7.97 -2.29
N LYS A 214 -19.26 8.35 -2.39
CA LYS A 214 -19.72 9.73 -2.23
C LYS A 214 -19.54 10.17 -0.79
N TYR A 215 -19.66 11.47 -0.50
CA TYR A 215 -19.81 11.94 0.87
C TYR A 215 -20.93 11.15 1.60
N CYS A 216 -20.62 10.55 2.76
CA CYS A 216 -21.62 9.88 3.59
C CYS A 216 -21.32 10.05 5.10
N PRO A 217 -22.35 10.04 5.97
CA PRO A 217 -22.15 10.18 7.42
C PRO A 217 -21.35 9.05 8.07
N ASN A 218 -21.36 7.85 7.49
CA ASN A 218 -20.58 6.73 8.00
C ASN A 218 -19.07 6.93 7.80
N SER A 219 -18.66 7.62 6.74
CA SER A 219 -17.27 8.04 6.56
C SER A 219 -16.78 8.90 7.74
N VAL A 220 -17.63 9.83 8.19
CA VAL A 220 -17.34 10.70 9.34
C VAL A 220 -17.26 9.90 10.66
N LYS A 221 -18.13 8.90 10.84
CA LYS A 221 -18.09 8.00 12.02
C LYS A 221 -16.79 7.20 12.06
N LEU A 222 -16.43 6.52 10.96
CA LEU A 222 -15.20 5.73 10.86
C LEU A 222 -13.95 6.59 11.12
N ALA A 223 -13.88 7.78 10.51
CA ALA A 223 -12.76 8.70 10.62
C ALA A 223 -12.66 9.44 11.98
N LYS A 224 -13.63 9.29 12.88
CA LYS A 224 -13.76 10.13 14.08
C LYS A 224 -12.52 10.09 14.98
N ASN A 225 -11.86 11.23 15.15
CA ASN A 225 -10.63 11.45 15.91
C ASN A 225 -9.43 10.57 15.47
N THR A 226 -9.39 10.04 14.24
CA THR A 226 -8.30 9.13 13.82
C THR A 226 -6.93 9.82 13.74
N ASN A 227 -5.84 9.07 13.92
CA ASN A 227 -4.50 9.57 13.62
C ASN A 227 -4.32 9.79 12.11
N VAL A 228 -4.80 8.85 11.29
CA VAL A 228 -4.73 8.91 9.83
C VAL A 228 -6.07 8.51 9.23
N LEU A 229 -6.61 9.34 8.35
CA LEU A 229 -7.68 9.01 7.43
C LEU A 229 -7.10 8.87 6.03
N VAL A 230 -7.18 7.69 5.43
CA VAL A 230 -7.06 7.51 3.97
C VAL A 230 -8.45 7.66 3.37
N HIS A 231 -8.62 8.63 2.46
CA HIS A 231 -9.88 8.87 1.74
C HIS A 231 -9.64 8.91 0.24
N GLU A 232 -10.57 8.39 -0.57
CA GLU A 232 -10.54 8.61 -2.01
C GLU A 232 -10.73 10.10 -2.38
N ALA A 233 -10.13 10.51 -3.50
CA ALA A 233 -10.36 11.81 -4.11
C ALA A 233 -10.31 11.66 -5.64
N THR A 234 -11.21 10.83 -6.18
CA THR A 234 -11.10 10.31 -7.55
C THR A 234 -11.16 11.40 -8.62
N PHE A 235 -11.88 12.50 -8.38
CA PHE A 235 -12.00 13.65 -9.30
C PHE A 235 -11.82 15.00 -8.60
N SER A 236 -11.29 16.01 -9.31
CA SER A 236 -11.21 17.39 -8.82
C SER A 236 -12.59 18.00 -8.59
N ASN A 237 -12.65 19.09 -7.84
CA ASN A 237 -13.88 19.83 -7.54
C ASN A 237 -14.62 20.29 -8.83
N ASP A 238 -13.89 20.62 -9.89
CA ASP A 238 -14.43 20.96 -11.23
C ASP A 238 -15.21 19.80 -11.90
N LEU A 239 -15.10 18.59 -11.37
CA LEU A 239 -15.70 17.35 -11.87
C LEU A 239 -16.60 16.68 -10.82
N ALA A 240 -17.11 17.44 -9.86
CA ALA A 240 -18.02 16.97 -8.81
C ALA A 240 -19.24 16.21 -9.37
N ASP A 241 -19.86 16.71 -10.45
CA ASP A 241 -20.97 16.01 -11.13
C ASP A 241 -20.58 14.60 -11.58
N LYS A 242 -19.33 14.41 -12.04
CA LYS A 242 -18.85 13.09 -12.47
C LYS A 242 -18.54 12.19 -11.28
N ALA A 243 -18.03 12.75 -10.18
CA ALA A 243 -17.85 12.01 -8.93
C ALA A 243 -19.20 11.48 -8.43
N GLU A 244 -20.21 12.35 -8.34
CA GLU A 244 -21.58 12.01 -7.94
C GLU A 244 -22.24 10.98 -8.89
N GLU A 245 -22.05 11.10 -10.21
CA GLU A 245 -22.54 10.12 -11.20
C GLU A 245 -21.93 8.73 -11.00
N THR A 246 -20.66 8.64 -10.59
CA THR A 246 -19.89 7.39 -10.51
C THR A 246 -19.67 6.86 -9.10
N GLY A 247 -20.30 7.46 -8.09
CA GLY A 247 -20.21 6.96 -6.70
C GLY A 247 -18.93 7.32 -5.96
N HIS A 248 -18.25 8.39 -6.39
CA HIS A 248 -16.95 8.82 -5.89
C HIS A 248 -16.98 10.18 -5.19
N SER A 249 -15.83 10.57 -4.61
CA SER A 249 -15.63 11.82 -3.88
C SER A 249 -14.66 12.77 -4.58
N THR A 250 -14.81 14.07 -4.27
CA THR A 250 -13.84 15.11 -4.60
C THR A 250 -12.86 15.36 -3.45
N PRO A 251 -11.71 16.05 -3.68
CA PRO A 251 -10.86 16.59 -2.63
C PRO A 251 -11.61 17.35 -1.53
N LYS A 252 -12.66 18.09 -1.92
CA LYS A 252 -13.53 18.81 -1.00
C LYS A 252 -14.38 17.90 -0.12
N ASP A 253 -14.91 16.80 -0.66
CA ASP A 253 -15.67 15.82 0.12
C ASP A 253 -14.76 15.10 1.13
N ALA A 254 -13.56 14.70 0.70
CA ALA A 254 -12.55 14.11 1.58
C ALA A 254 -12.12 15.07 2.70
N ALA A 255 -11.86 16.34 2.37
CA ALA A 255 -11.51 17.39 3.34
C ALA A 255 -12.67 17.72 4.29
N ARG A 256 -13.92 17.64 3.81
CA ARG A 256 -15.12 17.77 4.63
C ARG A 256 -15.22 16.63 5.66
N VAL A 257 -15.07 15.38 5.23
CA VAL A 257 -15.05 14.22 6.13
C VAL A 257 -13.95 14.37 7.18
N ALA A 258 -12.73 14.76 6.77
CA ALA A 258 -11.61 15.00 7.69
C ALA A 258 -11.91 16.06 8.76
N ASN A 259 -12.52 17.18 8.37
CA ASN A 259 -12.94 18.26 9.26
C ASN A 259 -14.04 17.82 10.25
N GLU A 260 -15.15 17.26 9.74
CA GLU A 260 -16.28 16.83 10.58
C GLU A 260 -15.85 15.73 11.57
N ALA A 261 -14.96 14.83 11.13
CA ALA A 261 -14.43 13.75 11.93
C ALA A 261 -13.32 14.16 12.90
N LYS A 262 -12.68 15.33 12.70
CA LYS A 262 -11.50 15.80 13.47
C LYS A 262 -10.31 14.81 13.42
N THR A 263 -10.03 14.25 12.24
CA THR A 263 -8.82 13.44 12.03
C THR A 263 -7.56 14.30 12.19
N LYS A 264 -6.41 13.70 12.51
CA LYS A 264 -5.13 14.42 12.64
C LYS A 264 -4.43 14.61 11.28
N LEU A 265 -4.63 13.70 10.33
CA LEU A 265 -4.02 13.70 9.00
C LEU A 265 -4.98 13.08 7.98
N LEU A 266 -5.27 13.81 6.91
CA LEU A 266 -5.93 13.27 5.71
C LEU A 266 -4.87 12.83 4.70
N VAL A 267 -5.07 11.67 4.08
CA VAL A 267 -4.24 11.14 3.01
C VAL A 267 -5.17 10.82 1.84
N ILE A 268 -5.14 11.67 0.80
CA ILE A 268 -5.96 11.44 -0.39
C ILE A 268 -5.34 10.37 -1.29
N THR A 269 -6.16 9.50 -1.87
CA THR A 269 -5.77 8.38 -2.73
C THR A 269 -6.79 8.15 -3.86
N HIS A 270 -6.66 7.02 -4.57
CA HIS A 270 -7.60 6.53 -5.58
C HIS A 270 -7.78 7.48 -6.78
N PHE A 271 -6.66 7.94 -7.34
CA PHE A 271 -6.67 8.99 -8.36
C PHE A 271 -7.09 8.47 -9.73
N SER A 272 -8.07 9.12 -10.36
CA SER A 272 -8.42 8.83 -11.76
C SER A 272 -7.21 8.99 -12.68
N ALA A 273 -7.05 8.05 -13.62
CA ALA A 273 -5.95 8.02 -14.59
C ALA A 273 -5.73 9.32 -15.38
N ARG A 274 -6.74 10.21 -15.45
CA ARG A 274 -6.67 11.53 -16.09
C ARG A 274 -5.66 12.50 -15.47
N TYR A 275 -5.39 12.39 -14.16
CA TYR A 275 -4.46 13.31 -13.49
C TYR A 275 -3.04 12.78 -13.62
N THR A 276 -2.21 13.46 -14.41
CA THR A 276 -0.75 13.22 -14.46
C THR A 276 0.00 13.87 -13.30
N ASN A 277 -0.66 14.76 -12.56
CA ASN A 277 -0.16 15.47 -11.40
C ASN A 277 -1.26 15.56 -10.34
N GLU A 278 -1.24 14.67 -9.37
CA GLU A 278 -2.19 14.59 -8.26
C GLU A 278 -2.06 15.75 -7.25
N TYR A 279 -1.02 16.58 -7.32
CA TYR A 279 -0.87 17.75 -6.46
C TYR A 279 -1.92 18.85 -6.75
N VAL A 280 -2.66 18.77 -7.88
CA VAL A 280 -3.84 19.63 -8.11
C VAL A 280 -4.95 19.31 -7.12
N LEU A 281 -5.20 18.01 -6.88
CA LEU A 281 -6.18 17.49 -5.92
C LEU A 281 -5.73 17.79 -4.48
N LEU A 282 -4.42 17.70 -4.22
CA LEU A 282 -3.85 18.08 -2.92
C LEU A 282 -4.11 19.54 -2.56
N ARG A 283 -4.00 20.46 -3.53
CA ARG A 283 -4.27 21.87 -3.30
C ARG A 283 -5.73 22.07 -2.91
N GLU A 284 -6.65 21.50 -3.70
CA GLU A 284 -8.10 21.58 -3.45
C GLU A 284 -8.49 21.02 -2.07
N ALA A 285 -7.92 19.88 -1.65
CA ALA A 285 -8.17 19.34 -0.31
C ALA A 285 -7.58 20.23 0.80
N ARG A 286 -6.44 20.89 0.56
CA ARG A 286 -5.78 21.77 1.54
C ARG A 286 -6.44 23.12 1.73
N ASP A 287 -7.25 23.56 0.77
CA ASP A 287 -8.03 24.79 0.90
C ASP A 287 -9.09 24.64 2.02
N ASP A 288 -9.65 23.44 2.21
CA ASP A 288 -10.63 23.12 3.28
C ASP A 288 -10.00 22.38 4.49
N PHE A 289 -8.96 21.54 4.30
CA PHE A 289 -8.27 20.81 5.39
C PHE A 289 -6.73 20.80 5.19
N PHE A 290 -6.03 21.75 5.80
CA PHE A 290 -4.59 21.93 5.62
C PHE A 290 -3.71 20.69 5.95
N PRO A 291 -4.00 19.86 6.97
CA PRO A 291 -3.29 18.61 7.26
C PRO A 291 -3.60 17.49 6.26
N THR A 292 -3.50 17.76 4.95
CA THR A 292 -3.70 16.77 3.88
C THR A 292 -2.38 16.43 3.19
N TRP A 293 -2.14 15.15 2.94
CA TRP A 293 -1.06 14.59 2.11
C TRP A 293 -1.62 13.81 0.91
N VAL A 294 -0.80 13.64 -0.12
CA VAL A 294 -1.04 12.70 -1.23
C VAL A 294 -0.49 11.33 -0.85
N ALA A 295 -1.27 10.28 -1.06
CA ALA A 295 -0.78 8.90 -1.03
C ALA A 295 0.28 8.71 -2.12
N THR A 296 1.53 8.51 -1.71
CA THR A 296 2.64 8.13 -2.61
C THR A 296 2.91 6.65 -2.41
N GLU A 297 2.94 5.86 -3.47
CA GLU A 297 3.16 4.42 -3.35
C GLU A 297 4.53 4.10 -2.73
N LEU A 298 4.57 3.11 -1.84
CA LEU A 298 5.74 2.65 -1.09
C LEU A 298 6.37 3.74 -0.18
N ARG A 299 5.64 4.82 0.09
CA ARG A 299 6.03 5.82 1.09
C ARG A 299 5.33 5.50 2.42
N PRO A 300 6.05 5.09 3.48
CA PRO A 300 5.44 4.87 4.79
C PRO A 300 4.96 6.19 5.40
N ILE A 301 3.83 6.12 6.09
CA ILE A 301 3.15 7.20 6.82
C ILE A 301 2.98 6.71 8.27
N PHE A 302 3.42 7.51 9.24
CA PHE A 302 3.42 7.11 10.65
C PHE A 302 2.26 7.78 11.39
N THR A 303 1.52 7.02 12.20
CA THR A 303 0.42 7.56 13.03
C THR A 303 0.87 8.51 14.14
N ASP A 304 2.16 8.45 14.50
CA ASP A 304 2.85 9.42 15.34
C ASP A 304 4.03 10.03 14.55
N PRO A 305 3.96 11.32 14.18
CA PRO A 305 5.01 12.03 13.47
C PRO A 305 6.36 12.08 14.19
N ALA A 306 6.43 11.78 15.50
CA ALA A 306 7.71 11.64 16.20
C ALA A 306 8.56 10.50 15.61
N HIS A 307 7.93 9.43 15.11
CA HIS A 307 8.63 8.30 14.49
C HIS A 307 9.17 8.59 13.07
N GLU A 308 8.75 9.68 12.42
CA GLU A 308 9.36 10.12 11.16
C GLU A 308 10.76 10.75 11.37
N LYS A 309 11.02 11.26 12.58
CA LYS A 309 12.27 11.94 12.95
C LYS A 309 13.42 10.94 13.07
N GLY A 310 14.09 10.71 11.94
CA GLY A 310 15.27 9.86 11.83
C GLY A 310 15.39 9.17 10.46
N ILE A 311 14.27 9.02 9.75
CA ILE A 311 14.21 8.33 8.46
C ILE A 311 14.40 9.31 7.29
N ILE A 312 13.90 10.55 7.42
CA ILE A 312 14.04 11.59 6.40
C ILE A 312 15.02 12.67 6.89
N GLN A 313 16.28 12.61 6.43
CA GLN A 313 17.10 13.82 6.36
C GLN A 313 16.78 14.56 5.05
N PRO A 314 16.35 15.84 5.09
CA PRO A 314 16.08 16.60 3.87
C PRO A 314 17.37 16.86 3.09
N LYS A 315 17.56 16.15 1.97
CA LYS A 315 18.64 16.37 1.00
C LYS A 315 18.43 17.61 0.12
N VAL A 316 17.95 18.71 0.71
CA VAL A 316 17.95 20.03 0.07
C VAL A 316 18.45 21.04 1.07
N TYR A 317 19.72 21.41 0.94
CA TYR A 317 20.18 22.67 1.52
C TYR A 317 19.46 23.80 0.80
N LEU A 318 18.58 24.49 1.51
CA LEU A 318 18.13 25.82 1.10
C LEU A 318 19.39 26.66 0.92
N LYS A 319 19.67 27.02 -0.33
CA LYS A 319 20.79 27.91 -0.65
C LYS A 319 20.42 29.28 -0.11
N GLU A 320 20.93 29.64 1.07
CA GLU A 320 20.77 30.98 1.60
C GLU A 320 21.25 31.97 0.54
N ILE A 321 20.30 32.74 -0.01
CA ILE A 321 20.61 33.83 -0.94
C ILE A 321 21.26 34.91 -0.09
N ASN A 322 22.59 34.86 -0.01
CA ASN A 322 23.42 35.81 0.71
C ASN A 322 23.20 37.23 0.16
N ARG A 323 22.22 37.93 0.72
CA ARG A 323 22.06 39.38 0.55
C ARG A 323 23.22 40.05 1.28
N ASN A 324 24.01 40.79 0.50
CA ASN A 324 25.04 41.74 0.93
C ASN A 324 26.31 41.17 1.60
N LYS A 325 27.42 41.19 0.83
CA LYS A 325 28.64 41.95 1.19
C LYS A 325 29.63 42.07 0.02
N ASN A 326 29.36 43.01 -0.89
CA ASN A 326 30.42 43.61 -1.71
C ASN A 326 31.22 44.60 -0.84
N LYS A 327 32.28 44.14 -0.16
CA LYS A 327 33.31 45.01 0.45
C LYS A 327 34.67 44.32 0.58
N GLY A 328 35.60 44.72 -0.28
CA GLY A 328 37.05 44.53 -0.10
C GLY A 328 37.59 43.09 -0.27
N ASN A 329 38.89 42.89 -0.49
CA ASN A 329 39.93 43.89 -0.73
C ASN A 329 41.06 43.33 -1.61
N ASN A 330 41.83 44.22 -2.23
CA ASN A 330 42.93 43.88 -3.13
C ASN A 330 44.19 43.44 -2.37
N ASN A 331 45.15 42.87 -3.11
CA ASN A 331 46.52 42.49 -2.71
C ASN A 331 46.62 41.21 -1.84
N ASN A 332 47.71 40.42 -1.90
CA ASN A 332 49.01 40.73 -2.48
C ASN A 332 49.68 39.52 -3.16
N SER A 333 50.61 39.80 -4.08
CA SER A 333 51.39 38.83 -4.83
C SER A 333 52.40 38.07 -3.97
N ASN A 334 52.66 36.79 -4.28
CA ASN A 334 54.03 36.29 -4.21
C ASN A 334 54.29 35.17 -5.23
N ASN A 335 55.36 35.33 -6.00
CA ASN A 335 55.66 34.53 -7.18
C ASN A 335 57.06 33.91 -7.04
N LYS A 336 57.16 32.58 -6.93
CA LYS A 336 58.43 31.84 -7.02
C LYS A 336 58.24 30.58 -7.86
N GLY A 337 58.71 30.63 -9.10
CA GLY A 337 58.70 29.49 -10.02
C GLY A 337 60.08 28.88 -10.25
N LYS A 338 60.10 27.61 -10.66
CA LYS A 338 61.10 26.91 -11.52
C LYS A 338 60.52 25.53 -11.87
N LYS A 339 59.97 25.32 -13.07
CA LYS A 339 60.65 24.93 -14.34
C LYS A 339 61.25 23.50 -14.35
N SER A 340 60.50 22.53 -14.88
CA SER A 340 60.92 21.50 -15.86
C SER A 340 59.76 20.48 -16.08
N SER A 341 59.63 19.72 -17.17
CA SER A 341 59.91 19.99 -18.58
C SER A 341 59.21 18.93 -19.48
N LYS A 342 58.65 19.36 -20.62
CA LYS A 342 58.28 18.61 -21.84
C LYS A 342 58.64 17.08 -21.90
N LYS A 343 57.65 16.20 -22.18
CA LYS A 343 57.45 15.56 -23.53
C LYS A 343 56.36 14.48 -23.57
N ARG A 344 55.59 14.49 -24.68
CA ARG A 344 54.83 13.34 -25.22
C ARG A 344 55.79 12.25 -25.73
N LYS A 345 55.46 10.96 -25.57
CA LYS A 345 55.22 10.00 -26.69
C LYS A 345 54.96 8.53 -26.25
N ARG A 346 54.01 7.91 -26.98
CA ARG A 346 53.64 6.48 -27.09
C ARG A 346 54.80 5.45 -26.96
N LYS A 347 54.49 4.25 -26.44
CA LYS A 347 54.99 2.97 -27.02
C LYS A 347 54.05 1.78 -26.74
N LYS A 348 53.97 0.85 -27.71
CA LYS A 348 53.21 -0.43 -27.69
C LYS A 348 53.98 -1.54 -26.96
N LYS A 349 53.28 -2.58 -26.49
CA LYS A 349 53.57 -4.05 -26.57
C LYS A 349 52.46 -4.81 -25.81
N SER A 350 51.53 -5.56 -26.41
CA SER A 350 51.64 -6.86 -27.10
C SER A 350 51.92 -8.09 -26.20
N LYS A 351 50.99 -9.05 -26.15
CA LYS A 351 51.27 -10.51 -26.10
C LYS A 351 50.05 -11.35 -26.52
N LYS A 352 50.31 -12.47 -27.20
CA LYS A 352 49.33 -13.47 -27.72
C LYS A 352 49.23 -14.70 -26.81
N ARG A 353 48.07 -15.38 -26.79
CA ARG A 353 47.85 -16.86 -26.89
C ARG A 353 46.35 -17.13 -26.57
N VAL A 354 45.49 -17.47 -27.54
CA VAL A 354 45.32 -18.74 -28.32
C VAL A 354 44.56 -19.84 -27.56
N ARG A 355 43.37 -20.19 -28.10
CA ARG A 355 42.45 -21.27 -27.68
C ARG A 355 42.95 -22.66 -28.10
N LYS A 356 42.46 -23.75 -27.47
CA LYS A 356 42.26 -25.04 -28.17
C LYS A 356 41.19 -25.94 -27.51
N ARG A 357 40.38 -26.61 -28.35
CA ARG A 357 39.44 -27.70 -28.04
C ARG A 357 40.11 -29.07 -28.27
N LYS A 358 39.66 -30.11 -27.56
CA LYS A 358 39.47 -31.54 -27.99
C LYS A 358 38.68 -32.23 -26.86
N LYS A 359 37.58 -32.96 -27.06
CA LYS A 359 37.29 -34.21 -27.82
C LYS A 359 38.06 -35.45 -27.32
N SER A 360 37.36 -36.36 -26.66
CA SER A 360 37.56 -37.82 -26.72
C SER A 360 36.25 -38.53 -26.35
N SER A 361 36.16 -39.81 -26.70
CA SER A 361 34.99 -40.70 -26.62
C SER A 361 35.42 -42.06 -26.08
N ASP A 362 34.57 -42.78 -25.33
CA ASP A 362 34.48 -44.24 -25.50
C ASP A 362 33.15 -44.86 -24.99
N LYS A 363 33.02 -46.18 -25.19
CA LYS A 363 31.78 -46.99 -25.22
C LYS A 363 31.59 -47.91 -24.00
N GLY A 364 30.37 -48.48 -23.89
CA GLY A 364 30.14 -49.80 -23.27
C GLY A 364 29.10 -49.81 -22.12
N SER A 365 27.78 -49.99 -22.33
CA SER A 365 27.03 -51.21 -22.71
C SER A 365 26.69 -52.18 -21.56
N ARG A 366 25.39 -52.37 -21.26
CA ARG A 366 24.65 -53.68 -21.27
C ARG A 366 23.21 -53.60 -20.70
N LYS A 367 22.25 -54.16 -21.47
CA LYS A 367 21.10 -55.04 -21.10
C LYS A 367 20.16 -54.66 -19.92
N LYS A 368 18.84 -54.95 -19.88
CA LYS A 368 17.75 -55.40 -20.79
C LYS A 368 16.59 -55.88 -19.88
N ARG A 369 15.32 -55.44 -20.09
CA ARG A 369 14.02 -56.14 -19.86
C ARG A 369 12.88 -55.13 -20.15
N LYS A 370 11.94 -55.32 -21.10
CA LYS A 370 10.76 -56.24 -21.16
C LYS A 370 9.89 -56.11 -19.89
N LYS A 371 8.57 -55.85 -19.87
CA LYS A 371 7.38 -55.99 -20.77
C LYS A 371 6.53 -54.67 -20.72
N LYS A 372 5.35 -54.43 -21.33
CA LYS A 372 4.42 -55.06 -22.33
C LYS A 372 3.52 -53.95 -22.97
N ASP A 373 2.69 -54.32 -23.96
CA ASP A 373 1.26 -54.03 -24.27
C ASP A 373 0.53 -52.77 -23.69
N SER A 374 -0.49 -52.15 -24.30
CA SER A 374 -1.22 -52.41 -25.58
C SER A 374 -1.99 -51.16 -26.08
N ASP A 375 -1.92 -50.96 -27.41
CA ASP A 375 -3.06 -50.77 -28.33
C ASP A 375 -4.20 -49.75 -28.04
N SER A 376 -4.33 -48.72 -28.88
CA SER A 376 -5.50 -48.59 -29.77
C SER A 376 -5.44 -47.38 -30.72
N ARG A 377 -6.17 -47.49 -31.83
CA ARG A 377 -6.16 -46.57 -32.98
C ARG A 377 -7.14 -45.40 -32.78
N LYS A 378 -6.80 -44.20 -33.32
CA LYS A 378 -7.63 -43.51 -34.36
C LYS A 378 -6.96 -42.25 -34.93
N LYS A 379 -6.55 -42.33 -36.21
CA LYS A 379 -6.40 -41.14 -37.07
C LYS A 379 -7.80 -40.64 -37.46
N ARG A 380 -8.08 -39.34 -37.33
CA ARG A 380 -9.16 -38.66 -38.08
C ARG A 380 -8.68 -37.32 -38.64
N LYS A 381 -8.40 -37.30 -39.96
CA LYS A 381 -8.41 -36.08 -40.77
C LYS A 381 -9.86 -35.70 -41.09
N ARG A 382 -10.21 -34.42 -41.01
CA ARG A 382 -11.31 -33.69 -41.70
C ARG A 382 -11.47 -32.32 -41.02
N LYS A 383 -11.89 -31.24 -41.67
CA LYS A 383 -11.83 -30.85 -43.10
C LYS A 383 -12.08 -29.34 -43.09
N SER A 384 -11.47 -28.58 -43.99
CA SER A 384 -11.79 -27.16 -44.17
C SER A 384 -13.24 -26.96 -44.60
N LYS A 385 -13.87 -25.89 -44.10
CA LYS A 385 -15.05 -25.26 -44.71
C LYS A 385 -14.85 -23.76 -44.72
N LYS A 386 -14.60 -23.21 -45.91
CA LYS A 386 -14.94 -21.81 -46.21
C LYS A 386 -16.47 -21.66 -46.04
N LYS A 387 -16.91 -20.49 -45.59
CA LYS A 387 -18.22 -19.96 -45.92
C LYS A 387 -18.01 -18.56 -46.48
N ASP A 388 -18.45 -18.39 -47.71
CA ASP A 388 -18.59 -17.08 -48.33
C ASP A 388 -19.71 -16.31 -47.61
N LYS A 389 -19.56 -14.98 -47.55
CA LYS A 389 -20.66 -14.04 -47.28
C LYS A 389 -20.48 -12.82 -48.17
N ASP A 390 -21.60 -12.32 -48.63
CA ASP A 390 -21.70 -11.48 -49.82
C ASP A 390 -21.20 -10.06 -49.62
N LYS A 391 -20.68 -9.48 -50.71
CA LYS A 391 -20.52 -8.03 -50.84
C LYS A 391 -21.89 -7.41 -51.10
N LYS A 392 -22.31 -6.47 -50.25
CA LYS A 392 -23.16 -5.36 -50.67
C LYS A 392 -22.39 -4.07 -50.47
N ASN A 393 -22.32 -3.28 -51.53
CA ASN A 393 -21.88 -1.90 -51.46
C ASN A 393 -23.06 -1.09 -50.91
N ASP A 394 -22.80 -0.21 -49.95
CA ASP A 394 -23.57 1.02 -49.79
C ASP A 394 -22.55 2.15 -49.60
N ASN A 395 -22.58 3.12 -50.51
CA ASN A 395 -21.75 4.32 -50.44
C ASN A 395 -22.41 5.32 -49.49
N ASN A 396 -21.72 5.72 -48.44
CA ASN A 396 -21.98 6.99 -47.77
C ASN A 396 -20.64 7.61 -47.35
N SER A 397 -20.20 8.60 -48.12
CA SER A 397 -19.06 9.43 -47.77
C SER A 397 -19.49 10.48 -46.75
N SER A 398 -18.93 10.42 -45.55
CA SER A 398 -18.85 11.57 -44.65
C SER A 398 -17.37 11.84 -44.38
N ASP A 399 -16.89 12.99 -44.83
CA ASP A 399 -15.51 13.40 -44.61
C ASP A 399 -15.27 13.59 -43.10
N HIS A 400 -14.17 13.00 -42.62
CA HIS A 400 -13.64 13.28 -41.29
C HIS A 400 -12.31 13.99 -41.46
N GLU A 401 -12.31 15.29 -41.20
CA GLU A 401 -11.07 16.05 -41.04
C GLU A 401 -10.22 15.45 -39.90
N PRO A 402 -8.89 15.36 -40.07
CA PRO A 402 -8.02 14.89 -39.00
C PRO A 402 -8.01 15.91 -37.85
N LYS A 403 -8.46 15.46 -36.66
CA LYS A 403 -8.47 16.28 -35.44
C LYS A 403 -7.08 16.88 -35.18
N GLN A 404 -7.04 18.20 -34.95
CA GLN A 404 -5.81 18.88 -34.55
C GLN A 404 -5.22 18.24 -33.29
N ILE A 405 -3.96 17.83 -33.38
CA ILE A 405 -3.18 17.39 -32.23
C ILE A 405 -2.84 18.63 -31.41
N THR A 406 -3.35 18.70 -30.17
CA THR A 406 -3.02 19.78 -29.23
C THR A 406 -1.49 19.86 -29.04
N PRO A 407 -0.86 21.04 -29.15
CA PRO A 407 0.58 21.16 -28.94
C PRO A 407 0.97 20.71 -27.53
N ARG A 408 1.99 19.84 -27.41
CA ARG A 408 2.56 19.47 -26.11
C ARG A 408 3.19 20.70 -25.45
N THR A 409 3.07 20.80 -24.13
CA THR A 409 3.76 21.85 -23.39
C THR A 409 5.25 21.51 -23.24
N PRO A 410 6.17 22.50 -23.14
CA PRO A 410 7.62 22.24 -23.12
C PRO A 410 8.19 21.53 -21.87
N PHE A 411 7.34 20.97 -21.00
CA PHE A 411 7.73 20.37 -19.72
C PHE A 411 7.81 18.83 -19.74
N ASP A 412 7.43 18.16 -20.83
CA ASP A 412 7.42 16.69 -20.94
C ASP A 412 8.82 16.06 -21.21
N ASP A 413 9.88 16.86 -21.34
CA ASP A 413 11.19 16.44 -21.90
C ASP A 413 12.30 16.11 -20.86
N PHE A 414 11.96 15.84 -19.60
CA PHE A 414 12.96 15.43 -18.59
C PHE A 414 12.86 13.97 -18.12
N ASP A 415 13.93 13.24 -18.43
CA ASP A 415 14.37 11.92 -17.95
C ASP A 415 13.36 10.76 -17.89
N ARG A 416 13.42 9.91 -18.92
CA ARG A 416 13.11 8.48 -18.84
C ARG A 416 14.35 7.64 -19.15
N PHE A 417 15.10 7.25 -18.12
CA PHE A 417 16.07 6.14 -18.15
C PHE A 417 16.15 5.45 -16.78
#